data_AF-A0A6G1YRQ0-F1
#
_entry.id   AF-A0A6G1YRQ0-F1
#
_cell.length_a   1.000
_cell.length_b   1.000
_cell.length_c   1.000
_cell.angle_alpha   90.00
_cell.angle_beta   90.00
_cell.angle_gamma   90.00
#
_symmetry.space_group_name_H-M   'P 1'
#
loop_
_entity.id
_entity.type
_entity.pdbx_description
1 polymer ?
#
loop_
_entity_poly.entity_id
_entity_poly.type
_entity_poly.pdbx_seq_one_letter_code
_entity_poly.pdbx_strand_id
1 'polypeptide(L)' 'MVIKTKSIYEPSEENDDGIRVLITRFYPRGIKKTKFDCWIRELSPSGDLLNNYQQANVTIHIEEPNMHVTS' A
#
# COMPACT_ATOMS: atom_id res chain seq x y z
N MET A 1 16.31 5.09 5.73
CA MET A 1 15.88 4.07 4.76
C MET A 1 14.64 4.61 4.05
N VAL A 2 14.60 4.62 2.72
CA VAL A 2 13.49 5.21 1.94
C VAL A 2 12.78 4.08 1.19
N ILE A 3 11.47 3.96 1.38
CA ILE A 3 10.63 3.00 0.66
C ILE A 3 10.01 3.73 -0.53
N LYS A 4 10.22 3.21 -1.74
CA LYS A 4 9.57 3.72 -2.95
C LYS A 4 8.16 3.12 -3.06
N THR A 5 7.17 3.93 -3.42
CA THR A 5 5.79 3.48 -3.67
C THR A 5 5.44 3.65 -5.14
N LYS A 6 4.84 2.62 -5.74
CA LYS A 6 4.35 2.61 -7.13
C LYS A 6 3.05 1.85 -7.18
N SER A 7 2.13 2.25 -8.05
CA SER A 7 0.90 1.51 -8.30
C SER A 7 1.22 0.18 -8.98
N ILE A 8 0.50 -0.89 -8.62
CA ILE A 8 0.67 -2.22 -9.25
C ILE A 8 0.23 -2.22 -10.71
N TYR A 9 -0.57 -1.24 -11.13
CA TYR A 9 -1.03 -1.05 -12.50
C TYR A 9 0.01 -0.36 -13.39
N GLU A 10 1.02 0.28 -12.80
CA GLU A 10 2.11 0.92 -13.54
C GLU A 10 3.07 -0.12 -14.15
N PRO A 11 3.80 0.24 -15.22
CA PRO A 11 4.86 -0.60 -15.78
C PRO A 11 5.92 -0.93 -14.72
N SER A 12 6.43 -2.17 -14.75
CA SER A 12 7.65 -2.54 -14.03
C SER A 12 8.83 -1.92 -14.75
N GLU A 13 9.69 -1.24 -14.00
CA GLU A 13 10.96 -0.72 -14.48
C GLU A 13 12.08 -1.54 -13.84
N GLU A 14 12.51 -2.59 -14.55
CA GLU A 14 13.45 -3.61 -14.03
C GLU A 14 14.75 -3.00 -13.46
N ASN A 15 15.19 -1.86 -13.99
CA ASN A 15 16.42 -1.20 -13.56
C ASN A 15 16.25 -0.22 -12.38
N ASP A 16 15.04 0.25 -12.06
CA ASP A 16 14.81 1.25 -11.00
C ASP A 16 13.98 0.73 -9.81
N ASP A 17 13.08 -0.22 -10.06
CA ASP A 17 12.13 -0.73 -9.06
C ASP A 17 12.81 -1.68 -8.05
N GLY A 18 13.87 -2.38 -8.45
CA GLY A 18 14.52 -3.42 -7.62
C GLY A 18 13.54 -4.55 -7.28
N ILE A 19 13.37 -4.86 -5.99
CA ILE A 19 12.42 -5.88 -5.51
C ILE A 19 11.04 -5.27 -5.32
N ARG A 20 10.04 -5.79 -6.02
CA ARG A 20 8.64 -5.36 -5.92
C ARG A 20 7.86 -6.25 -4.96
N VAL A 21 7.40 -5.65 -3.86
CA VAL A 21 6.60 -6.32 -2.83
C VAL A 21 5.14 -5.89 -2.94
N LEU A 22 4.25 -6.83 -3.24
CA LEU A 22 2.81 -6.62 -3.21
C LEU A 22 2.28 -6.81 -1.78
N ILE A 23 1.66 -5.78 -1.21
CA ILE A 23 1.03 -5.82 0.12
C ILE A 23 -0.46 -5.55 -0.05
N THR A 24 -1.22 -6.60 -0.34
CA THR A 24 -2.69 -6.53 -0.47
C THR A 24 -3.33 -7.74 0.20
N ARG A 25 -4.53 -7.54 0.78
CA ARG A 25 -5.31 -8.63 1.39
C ARG A 25 -5.87 -9.57 0.33
N PHE A 26 -6.40 -8.99 -0.75
CA PHE A 26 -6.93 -9.69 -1.91
C PHE A 26 -6.02 -9.51 -3.12
N TYR A 27 -6.01 -10.50 -4.00
CA TYR A 27 -5.27 -10.42 -5.24
C TYR A 27 -5.88 -9.35 -6.16
N PRO A 28 -5.07 -8.45 -6.75
CA PRO A 28 -5.58 -7.38 -7.60
C PRO A 28 -6.14 -7.90 -8.93
N ARG A 29 -7.26 -7.35 -9.37
CA ARG A 29 -7.92 -7.75 -10.62
C ARG A 29 -7.07 -7.36 -11.82
N GLY A 30 -6.94 -8.27 -12.80
CA GLY A 30 -6.24 -8.02 -14.06
C GLY A 30 -4.71 -7.97 -13.97
N ILE A 31 -4.11 -8.28 -12.81
CA ILE A 31 -2.66 -8.22 -12.62
C ILE A 31 -2.02 -9.59 -12.82
N LYS A 32 -0.95 -9.64 -13.62
CA LYS A 32 -0.13 -10.85 -13.80
C LYS A 32 0.84 -11.02 -12.63
N LYS A 33 1.12 -12.27 -12.24
CA LYS A 33 2.09 -12.59 -11.17
C LYS A 33 3.50 -12.04 -11.44
N THR A 34 3.86 -11.82 -12.71
CA THR A 34 5.16 -11.25 -13.12
C THR A 34 5.36 -9.79 -12.74
N LYS A 35 4.33 -9.11 -12.21
CA LYS A 35 4.41 -7.69 -11.81
C LYS A 35 5.06 -7.48 -10.45
N PHE A 36 5.25 -8.52 -9.65
CA PHE A 36 5.83 -8.44 -8.32
C PHE A 36 6.62 -9.71 -8.00
N ASP A 37 7.62 -9.58 -7.14
CA ASP A 37 8.48 -10.69 -6.74
C ASP A 37 7.89 -11.44 -5.54
N CYS A 38 7.25 -10.70 -4.63
CA CYS A 38 6.71 -11.23 -3.38
C CYS A 38 5.29 -10.69 -3.13
N TRP A 39 4.39 -11.54 -2.62
CA TRP A 39 3.07 -11.12 -2.14
C TRP A 39 2.94 -11.43 -0.65
N ILE A 40 2.92 -10.38 0.18
CA ILE A 40 2.90 -10.49 1.64
C ILE A 40 1.54 -10.07 2.17
N ARG A 41 0.67 -11.06 2.40
CA ARG A 41 -0.69 -10.84 2.90
C ARG A 41 -0.72 -10.47 4.39
N GLU A 42 0.24 -10.93 5.17
CA GLU A 42 0.30 -10.69 6.62
C GLU A 42 0.54 -9.21 6.97
N LEU A 43 1.16 -8.45 6.07
CA LEU A 43 1.37 -7.00 6.22
C LEU A 43 0.20 -6.17 5.69
N SER A 44 -0.84 -6.80 5.15
CA SER A 44 -2.01 -6.08 4.63
C SER A 44 -2.99 -5.71 5.76
N PRO A 45 -3.86 -4.69 5.57
CA PRO A 45 -4.92 -4.37 6.53
C PRO A 45 -5.78 -5.58 6.86
N SER A 46 -6.30 -5.69 8.10
CA SER A 46 -7.20 -6.79 8.48
C SER A 46 -8.42 -6.86 7.56
N GLY A 47 -9.03 -8.04 7.44
CA GLY A 47 -10.22 -8.23 6.61
C GLY A 47 -11.36 -7.31 7.05
N ASP A 48 -11.58 -7.19 8.36
CA ASP A 48 -12.62 -6.33 8.94
C ASP A 48 -12.34 -4.85 8.67
N LEU A 49 -11.10 -4.38 8.85
CA LEU A 49 -10.74 -3.00 8.58
C LEU A 49 -10.92 -2.66 7.09
N LEU A 50 -10.53 -3.57 6.19
CA LEU A 50 -10.69 -3.38 4.75
C LEU A 50 -12.18 -3.35 4.35
N ASN A 51 -13.00 -4.20 4.95
CA ASN A 51 -14.44 -4.22 4.71
C ASN A 51 -15.10 -2.93 5.21
N ASN A 52 -14.77 -2.50 6.43
CA ASN A 52 -15.27 -1.24 6.97
C ASN A 52 -14.85 -0.05 6.11
N TYR A 53 -13.62 -0.04 5.60
CA TYR A 53 -13.14 1.01 4.70
C TYR A 53 -13.93 1.05 3.39
N GLN A 54 -14.22 -0.11 2.78
CA GLN A 54 -15.03 -0.21 1.57
C GLN A 54 -16.48 0.26 1.77
N GLN A 55 -17.01 0.07 2.98
CA GLN A 55 -18.35 0.53 3.36
C GLN A 55 -18.40 1.98 3.85
N ALA A 56 -17.27 2.72 3.79
CA ALA A 56 -17.12 4.06 4.36
C ALA A 56 -17.41 4.14 5.88
N ASN A 57 -17.28 3.03 6.60
CA ASN A 57 -17.49 2.91 8.05
C ASN A 57 -16.19 3.07 8.86
N VAL A 58 -15.24 3.87 8.35
CA VAL A 58 -13.95 4.13 9.02
C VAL A 58 -13.83 5.63 9.29
N THR A 59 -13.53 5.97 10.54
CA THR A 59 -13.18 7.34 10.92
C THR A 59 -11.65 7.47 10.84
N ILE A 60 -11.17 8.38 9.99
CA ILE A 60 -9.75 8.67 9.86
C ILE A 60 -9.44 9.83 10.80
N HIS A 61 -8.69 9.56 11.87
CA HIS A 61 -8.14 10.61 12.73
C HIS A 61 -6.83 11.09 12.10
N ILE A 62 -6.84 12.28 11.53
CA ILE A 62 -5.62 12.94 11.04
C ILE A 62 -5.10 13.75 12.22
N GLU A 63 -4.09 13.24 12.92
CA GLU A 63 -3.33 14.06 13.87
C GLU A 63 -2.46 15.02 13.06
N GLU A 64 -2.64 16.33 13.26
CA GLU A 64 -1.80 17.33 12.62
C GLU A 64 -0.34 17.11 13.07
N PRO A 65 0.63 16.95 12.14
CA PRO A 65 2.01 16.75 12.51
C PRO A 65 2.54 18.03 13.13
N ASN A 66 2.73 18.03 14.46
CA ASN A 66 3.47 18.98 15.28
C ASN A 66 3.95 20.24 14.54
N MET A 67 3.08 21.26 14.47
CA MET A 67 3.46 22.61 14.09
C MET A 67 4.33 23.18 15.22
N HIS A 68 5.64 22.91 15.18
CA HIS A 68 6.60 23.63 16.01
C HIS A 68 6.65 25.08 15.49
N VAL A 69 5.77 25.92 16.02
CA VAL A 69 5.89 27.37 15.93
C VAL A 69 7.05 27.77 16.85
N THR A 70 8.26 27.83 16.32
CA THR A 70 9.35 28.59 16.96
C THR A 70 9.03 30.07 16.78
N SER A 71 8.61 30.71 17.88
CA SER A 71 8.66 32.17 18.05
C SER A 71 10.10 32.65 18.21
#